data_AF-A0A349FGH9-F1
#
_entry.id   AF-A0A349FGH9-F1
#
_cell.length_a   1.000
_cell.length_b   1.000
_cell.length_c   1.000
_cell.angle_alpha   90.00
_cell.angle_beta   90.00
_cell.angle_gamma   90.00
#
_symmetry.space_group_name_H-M   'P 1'
#
loop_
_entity.id
_entity.type
_entity.pdbx_description
1 polymer ?
#
loop_
_entity_poly.entity_id
_entity_poly.type
_entity_poly.pdbx_seq_one_letter_code
_entity_poly.pdbx_strand_id
1 'polypeptide(L)'
;MTNKALVVEGGAMRGIFASGVLDAFLDQNYKPYDFAIGVSAGASNLIGYLSNAPQRSYQVITELATDKRFFNRTRFARGGDLVDVKWLIEESNRRFPLDSKTLFSTPMIA
;
A
#
# COMPACT_ATOMS: atom_id res chain seq x y z
N MET A 1 -14.73 4.04 26.86
CA MET A 1 -14.22 4.62 25.60
C MET A 1 -14.38 3.57 24.51
N THR A 2 -14.77 3.96 23.30
CA THR A 2 -14.93 3.04 22.17
C THR A 2 -13.70 3.18 21.26
N ASN A 3 -12.92 2.11 21.11
CA ASN A 3 -11.80 2.09 20.18
C ASN A 3 -12.31 2.00 18.74
N LYS A 4 -11.73 2.78 17.82
CA LYS A 4 -12.05 2.81 16.40
C LYS A 4 -10.92 2.20 15.58
N ALA A 5 -11.27 1.19 14.79
CA ALA A 5 -10.33 0.52 13.88
C ALA A 5 -10.58 0.96 12.44
N LEU A 6 -9.50 1.12 11.67
CA LEU A 6 -9.56 1.12 10.21
C LEU A 6 -9.10 -0.23 9.68
N VAL A 7 -9.99 -0.98 9.04
CA VAL A 7 -9.67 -2.30 8.46
C VAL A 7 -9.65 -2.17 6.95
N VAL A 8 -8.54 -2.54 6.32
CA VAL A 8 -8.38 -2.54 4.87
C VAL A 8 -7.99 -3.93 4.40
N GLU A 9 -8.94 -4.58 3.73
CA GLU A 9 -8.77 -5.93 3.19
C GLU A 9 -7.78 -5.99 2.02
N GLY A 10 -7.26 -7.19 1.77
CA GLY A 10 -6.48 -7.47 0.58
C GLY A 10 -7.33 -7.52 -0.69
N GLY A 11 -6.65 -7.45 -1.83
CA GLY A 11 -7.33 -7.54 -3.13
C GLY A 11 -6.42 -7.44 -4.34
N ALA A 12 -5.10 -7.61 -4.16
CA ALA A 12 -4.11 -7.30 -5.19
C ALA A 12 -4.39 -5.93 -5.83
N MET A 13 -4.50 -5.86 -7.16
CA MET A 13 -4.75 -4.61 -7.89
C MET A 13 -6.12 -3.99 -7.64
N ARG A 14 -7.11 -4.76 -7.13
CA ARG A 14 -8.41 -4.20 -6.71
C ARG A 14 -8.27 -3.29 -5.49
N GLY A 15 -7.12 -3.31 -4.81
CA GLY A 15 -6.75 -2.34 -3.79
C GLY A 15 -6.77 -0.88 -4.28
N ILE A 16 -6.84 -0.64 -5.60
CA ILE A 16 -6.98 0.71 -6.17
C ILE A 16 -8.20 1.46 -5.63
N PHE A 17 -9.31 0.76 -5.36
CA PHE A 17 -10.50 1.37 -4.76
C PHE A 17 -10.20 1.89 -3.35
N ALA A 18 -9.59 1.06 -2.51
CA ALA A 18 -9.20 1.45 -1.16
C ALA A 18 -8.14 2.57 -1.18
N SER A 19 -7.21 2.58 -2.15
CA SER A 19 -6.28 3.70 -2.33
C SER A 19 -7.03 5.02 -2.51
N GLY A 20 -8.03 5.08 -3.39
CA GLY A 20 -8.81 6.29 -3.63
C GLY A 20 -9.61 6.75 -2.41
N VAL A 21 -10.20 5.81 -1.64
CA VAL A 21 -10.89 6.14 -0.38
C VAL A 21 -9.92 6.73 0.64
N LEU A 22 -8.73 6.13 0.81
CA LEU A 22 -7.74 6.60 1.76
C LEU A 22 -7.11 7.94 1.34
N ASP A 23 -6.91 8.17 0.04
CA ASP A 23 -6.48 9.48 -0.47
C ASP A 23 -7.54 10.55 -0.18
N ALA A 24 -8.83 10.24 -0.37
CA ALA A 24 -9.91 11.16 0.02
C ALA A 24 -9.92 11.45 1.53
N PHE A 25 -9.55 10.48 2.38
CA PHE A 25 -9.34 10.73 3.81
C PHE A 25 -8.14 11.65 4.07
N LEU A 26 -7.02 11.47 3.35
CA LEU A 26 -5.85 12.35 3.47
C LEU A 26 -6.18 13.79 3.07
N ASP A 27 -6.92 13.99 1.97
CA ASP A 27 -7.33 15.31 1.49
C ASP A 27 -8.15 16.09 2.54
N GLN A 28 -8.89 15.37 3.39
CA GLN A 28 -9.70 15.93 4.48
C GLN A 28 -8.99 15.90 5.84
N ASN A 29 -7.71 15.51 5.91
CA ASN A 29 -6.99 15.25 7.16
C ASN A 29 -7.76 14.31 8.12
N TYR A 30 -8.54 13.39 7.58
CA TYR A 30 -9.42 12.51 8.33
C TYR A 30 -8.65 11.30 8.87
N LYS A 31 -8.24 11.35 10.15
CA LYS A 31 -7.53 10.26 10.85
C LYS A 31 -8.09 9.95 12.25
N PRO A 32 -9.40 9.62 12.39
CA PRO A 32 -10.01 9.41 13.70
C PRO A 32 -9.86 7.97 14.24
N TYR A 33 -8.87 7.22 13.77
CA TYR A 33 -8.70 5.80 14.07
C TYR A 33 -7.58 5.60 15.09
N ASP A 34 -7.82 4.76 16.09
CA ASP A 34 -6.86 4.45 17.14
C ASP A 34 -5.83 3.41 16.67
N PHE A 35 -6.21 2.55 15.72
CA PHE A 35 -5.33 1.56 15.10
C PHE A 35 -5.85 1.15 13.71
N ALA A 36 -4.97 0.52 12.94
CA ALA A 36 -5.29 0.01 11.61
C ALA A 36 -4.96 -1.50 11.48
N ILE A 37 -5.74 -2.21 10.67
CA ILE A 37 -5.50 -3.60 10.29
C ILE A 37 -5.47 -3.68 8.77
N GLY A 38 -4.35 -4.16 8.22
CA GLY A 38 -4.17 -4.34 6.79
C GLY A 38 -3.89 -5.78 6.43
N VAL A 39 -4.40 -6.24 5.28
CA VAL A 39 -4.03 -7.57 4.75
C VAL A 39 -3.51 -7.41 3.33
N SER A 40 -2.31 -7.93 3.03
CA SER A 40 -1.75 -7.92 1.66
C SER A 40 -1.74 -6.50 1.05
N ALA A 41 -2.46 -6.27 -0.07
CA ALA A 41 -2.61 -4.95 -0.69
C ALA A 41 -3.23 -3.90 0.26
N GLY A 42 -4.07 -4.32 1.21
CA GLY A 42 -4.63 -3.43 2.22
C GLY A 42 -3.59 -2.89 3.20
N ALA A 43 -2.60 -3.70 3.59
CA ALA A 43 -1.46 -3.24 4.36
C ALA A 43 -0.62 -2.22 3.57
N SER A 44 -0.40 -2.48 2.27
CA SER A 44 0.32 -1.55 1.40
C SER A 44 -0.40 -0.20 1.26
N ASN A 45 -1.73 -0.23 1.15
CA ASN A 45 -2.57 0.96 1.11
C ASN A 45 -2.51 1.76 2.43
N LEU A 46 -2.61 1.06 3.57
CA LEU A 46 -2.52 1.67 4.89
C LEU A 46 -1.16 2.32 5.14
N ILE A 47 -0.06 1.73 4.66
CA ILE A 47 1.27 2.34 4.77
C ILE A 47 1.28 3.74 4.14
N GLY A 48 0.67 3.92 2.96
CA GLY A 48 0.57 5.25 2.32
C GLY A 48 -0.24 6.24 3.16
N TYR A 49 -1.42 5.81 3.65
CA TYR A 49 -2.30 6.63 4.49
C TYR A 49 -1.68 7.03 5.83
N LEU A 50 -1.09 6.07 6.55
CA LEU A 50 -0.47 6.29 7.85
C LEU A 50 0.81 7.15 7.72
N SER A 51 1.54 7.04 6.61
CA SER A 51 2.71 7.88 6.34
C SER A 51 2.39 9.26 5.78
N ASN A 52 1.10 9.63 5.66
CA ASN A 52 0.66 10.88 5.06
C ASN A 52 1.19 11.10 3.63
N ALA A 53 1.24 10.03 2.83
CA ALA A 53 1.78 10.00 1.48
C ALA A 53 0.63 9.92 0.44
N PRO A 54 0.01 11.06 0.07
CA PRO A 54 -1.10 11.06 -0.87
C PRO A 54 -0.67 10.51 -2.23
N GLN A 55 -1.58 9.81 -2.90
CA GLN A 55 -1.39 9.20 -4.22
C GLN A 55 -0.31 8.10 -4.30
N ARG A 56 0.43 7.82 -3.23
CA ARG A 56 1.50 6.82 -3.26
C ARG A 56 0.98 5.46 -3.69
N SER A 57 -0.06 4.97 -3.03
CA SER A 57 -0.61 3.63 -3.30
C SER A 57 -1.24 3.56 -4.68
N TYR A 58 -1.86 4.65 -5.14
CA TYR A 58 -2.35 4.79 -6.51
C TYR A 58 -1.22 4.63 -7.53
N GLN A 59 -0.11 5.33 -7.34
CA GLN A 59 1.06 5.26 -8.24
C GLN A 59 1.72 3.88 -8.22
N VAL A 60 1.88 3.27 -7.04
CA VAL A 60 2.42 1.91 -6.91
C VAL A 60 1.55 0.91 -7.69
N ILE A 61 0.23 0.98 -7.54
CA ILE A 61 -0.69 0.05 -8.21
C ILE A 61 -0.75 0.29 -9.72
N THR A 62 -0.84 1.55 -10.16
CA THR A 62 -1.08 1.88 -11.58
C THR A 62 0.20 1.89 -12.41
N GLU A 63 1.37 2.17 -11.81
CA GLU A 63 2.64 2.27 -12.53
C GLU A 63 3.56 1.07 -12.27
N LEU A 64 3.77 0.68 -11.02
CA LEU A 64 4.76 -0.35 -10.68
C LEU A 64 4.18 -1.75 -10.80
N ALA A 65 2.94 -1.93 -10.33
CA ALA A 65 2.28 -3.21 -10.34
C ALA A 65 1.80 -3.63 -11.75
N THR A 66 1.85 -2.72 -12.72
CA THR A 66 1.63 -2.97 -14.15
C THR A 66 2.94 -3.16 -14.95
N ASP A 67 4.10 -3.01 -14.31
CA ASP A 67 5.41 -3.15 -14.94
C ASP A 67 5.76 -4.63 -15.21
N LYS A 68 6.44 -4.90 -16.33
CA LYS A 68 6.93 -6.25 -16.69
C LYS A 68 8.00 -6.78 -15.74
N ARG A 69 8.66 -5.90 -14.97
CA ARG A 69 9.57 -6.27 -13.88
C ARG A 69 8.80 -6.87 -12.72
N PHE A 70 7.62 -6.34 -12.41
CA PHE A 70 6.74 -6.95 -11.43
C PHE A 70 6.17 -8.27 -11.95
N PHE A 71 5.41 -8.24 -13.04
CA PHE A 71 4.74 -9.41 -13.59
C PHE A 71 5.45 -9.91 -14.86
N ASN A 72 6.20 -11.01 -14.75
CA ASN A 72 7.04 -11.50 -15.85
C ASN A 72 6.82 -12.99 -16.14
N ARG A 73 6.05 -13.28 -17.20
CA ARG A 73 5.79 -14.66 -17.65
C ARG A 73 7.05 -15.35 -18.18
N THR A 74 7.96 -14.61 -18.84
CA THR A 74 9.21 -15.18 -19.39
C THR A 74 10.18 -15.58 -18.27
N ARG A 75 10.27 -14.77 -17.21
CA ARG A 75 11.05 -15.10 -16.00
C ARG A 75 10.50 -16.36 -15.34
N PHE A 76 9.16 -16.46 -15.23
CA PHE A 76 8.50 -17.64 -14.69
C PHE A 76 8.77 -18.90 -15.50
N ALA A 77 8.68 -18.82 -16.83
CA ALA A 77 9.00 -19.94 -17.72
C ALA A 77 10.46 -20.42 -17.61
N ARG A 78 11.37 -19.58 -17.12
CA ARG A 78 12.77 -19.91 -16.86
C ARG A 78 13.05 -20.37 -15.42
N GLY A 79 12.00 -20.58 -14.62
CA GLY A 79 12.08 -21.06 -13.23
C GLY A 79 12.20 -19.98 -12.15
N GLY A 80 12.03 -18.70 -12.49
CA GLY A 80 11.98 -17.60 -11.52
C GLY A 80 10.55 -17.24 -11.07
N ASP A 81 10.40 -16.17 -10.28
CA ASP A 81 9.09 -15.75 -9.77
C ASP A 81 8.19 -15.14 -10.85
N LEU A 82 6.90 -15.48 -10.88
CA LEU A 82 5.95 -14.79 -11.77
C LEU A 82 5.74 -13.34 -11.34
N VAL A 83 5.68 -13.11 -10.03
CA VAL A 83 5.41 -11.82 -9.39
C VAL A 83 6.59 -11.46 -8.51
N ASP A 84 7.29 -10.38 -8.85
CA ASP A 84 8.46 -9.91 -8.11
C ASP A 84 8.04 -8.89 -7.04
N VAL A 85 7.57 -9.41 -5.89
CA VAL A 85 7.12 -8.60 -4.75
C VAL A 85 8.28 -7.82 -4.14
N LYS A 86 9.49 -8.41 -4.14
CA LYS A 86 10.69 -7.74 -3.62
C LYS A 86 11.00 -6.51 -4.44
N TRP A 87 11.06 -6.65 -5.77
CA TRP A 87 11.26 -5.52 -6.68
C TRP A 87 10.19 -4.44 -6.48
N LEU A 88 8.92 -4.83 -6.34
CA LEU A 88 7.83 -3.88 -6.12
C LEU A 88 8.06 -3.05 -4.86
N ILE A 89 8.41 -3.68 -3.74
CA ILE A 89 8.66 -2.98 -2.46
C ILE A 89 9.86 -2.05 -2.56
N GLU A 90 10.98 -2.55 -3.09
CA GLU A 90 12.22 -1.77 -3.24
C GLU A 90 12.00 -0.55 -4.15
N GLU A 91 11.37 -0.76 -5.30
CA GLU A 91 11.09 0.32 -6.25
C GLU A 91 10.05 1.31 -5.72
N SER A 92 9.04 0.83 -4.99
CA SER A 92 8.05 1.69 -4.31
C SER A 92 8.72 2.61 -3.29
N ASN A 93 9.64 2.08 -2.48
CA ASN A 93 10.37 2.87 -1.48
C ASN A 93 11.38 3.83 -2.13
N ARG A 94 11.95 3.47 -3.27
CA ARG A 94 12.87 4.32 -4.03
C ARG A 94 12.15 5.49 -4.71
N ARG A 95 11.01 5.23 -5.36
CA ARG A 95 10.26 6.26 -6.12
C ARG A 95 9.32 7.08 -5.24
N PHE A 96 8.75 6.46 -4.21
CA PHE A 96 7.75 7.04 -3.32
C PHE A 96 8.15 6.80 -1.86
N PRO A 97 9.21 7.50 -1.39
CA PRO A 97 9.73 7.31 -0.03
C PRO A 97 8.67 7.62 1.02
N LEU A 98 8.75 6.90 2.14
CA LEU A 98 7.82 7.00 3.26
C LEU A 98 8.46 7.78 4.41
N ASP A 99 7.64 8.57 5.12
CA ASP A 99 8.04 9.10 6.43
C ASP A 99 7.81 8.04 7.52
N SER A 100 8.90 7.37 7.91
CA SER A 100 8.87 6.36 8.97
C SER A 100 8.37 6.91 10.31
N LYS A 101 8.58 8.19 10.62
CA LYS A 101 8.11 8.77 11.89
C LYS A 101 6.60 8.85 11.91
N THR A 102 6.00 9.28 10.81
CA THR A 102 4.54 9.37 10.69
C THR A 102 3.91 7.97 10.61
N LEU A 103 4.52 7.05 9.86
CA LEU A 103 4.00 5.68 9.71
C LEU A 103 3.74 4.98 11.04
N PHE A 104 4.64 5.12 12.01
CA PHE A 104 4.56 4.43 13.29
C PHE A 104 3.84 5.24 14.39
N SER A 105 3.22 6.39 14.08
CA SER A 105 2.45 7.16 15.07
C SER A 105 1.11 6.50 15.43
N THR A 106 0.59 5.64 14.54
CA THR A 106 -0.64 4.89 14.74
C THR A 106 -0.32 3.40 14.66
N PRO A 107 -0.68 2.58 15.66
CA PRO A 107 -0.46 1.14 15.62
C PRO A 107 -1.10 0.49 14.38
N MET A 108 -0.34 -0.35 13.70
CA MET A 108 -0.82 -1.14 12.55
C MET A 108 -0.55 -2.62 12.78
N ILE A 109 -1.55 -3.46 12.49
CA ILE A 109 -1.43 -4.91 12.42
C ILE A 109 -1.51 -5.30 10.95
N ALA A 110 -0.49 -5.99 10.42
CA ALA A 110 -0.40 -6.37 9.01
C ALA A 110 0.31 -7.71 8.82
#